data_AF-A0A800AIT6-F1
#
_entry.id   AF-A0A800AIT6-F1
#
_cell.length_a   1.000
_cell.length_b   1.000
_cell.length_c   1.000
_cell.angle_alpha   90.00
_cell.angle_beta   90.00
_cell.angle_gamma   90.00
#
_symmetry.space_group_name_H-M   'P 1'
#
loop_
_entity.id
_entity.type
_entity.pdbx_description
1 polymer ?
#
loop_
_entity_poly.entity_id
_entity_poly.type
_entity_poly.pdbx_seq_one_letter_code
_entity_poly.pdbx_strand_id
1 'polypeptide(L)'
;GLFAAGECACVSVHGANRLGGNSLLETIVFGKISGASAARYVRETSSSSNNEVLQDTLKSADARIQQLCQNRCNSERQFVIREEMRLALDENLGLFREEKSVAECLKKIRELKERAQHISVKSEVRYLNQELYNAIELGYMLDLAELIAIGALRRQESRGSHFRLDYPKRDDQNWLKHTMACYTDEKPEIRFKNVTITKYEPEERKY
;
A
#
# COMPACT_ATOMS: atom_id res chain seq x y z
N GLY A 1 5.49 -2.68 19.46
CA GLY A 1 4.87 -4.01 19.34
C GLY A 1 4.00 -4.16 18.11
N LEU A 2 4.50 -3.84 16.91
CA LEU A 2 3.81 -4.12 15.65
C LEU A 2 4.72 -5.04 14.83
N PHE A 3 4.17 -6.15 14.32
CA PHE A 3 4.88 -7.16 13.56
C PHE A 3 4.07 -7.49 12.30
N ALA A 4 4.76 -7.84 11.22
CA ALA A 4 4.16 -8.25 9.95
C ALA A 4 4.93 -9.45 9.38
N ALA A 5 4.25 -10.27 8.57
CA ALA A 5 4.84 -11.40 7.86
C ALA A 5 3.99 -11.77 6.63
N GLY A 6 4.60 -12.46 5.67
CA GLY A 6 3.95 -12.83 4.41
C GLY A 6 3.84 -11.65 3.45
N GLU A 7 2.92 -11.73 2.49
CA GLU A 7 2.83 -10.78 1.36
C GLU A 7 2.52 -9.33 1.76
N CYS A 8 1.95 -9.11 2.96
CA CYS A 8 1.74 -7.75 3.48
C CYS A 8 3.03 -7.09 4.02
N ALA A 9 4.09 -7.87 4.24
CA ALA A 9 5.34 -7.39 4.81
C ALA A 9 6.38 -7.15 3.72
N CYS A 10 7.09 -6.02 3.81
CA CYS A 10 8.30 -5.79 3.03
C CYS A 10 9.54 -6.16 3.88
N VAL A 11 9.73 -7.44 4.17
CA VAL A 11 11.04 -7.96 4.65
C VAL A 11 12.10 -7.77 3.56
N SER A 12 11.64 -7.68 2.31
CA SER A 12 12.42 -7.44 1.10
C SER A 12 13.35 -8.58 0.68
N VAL A 13 13.03 -9.83 1.05
CA VAL A 13 13.69 -11.03 0.49
C VAL A 13 13.45 -11.21 -1.02
N HIS A 14 12.41 -10.54 -1.54
CA HIS A 14 12.03 -10.59 -2.97
C HIS A 14 12.63 -9.46 -3.81
N GLY A 15 13.20 -8.43 -3.18
CA GLY A 15 13.70 -7.24 -3.87
C GLY A 15 12.66 -6.66 -4.85
N ALA A 16 13.09 -6.40 -6.10
CA ALA A 16 12.24 -5.84 -7.15
C ALA A 16 11.52 -6.89 -8.01
N ASN A 17 11.73 -8.20 -7.76
CA ASN A 17 11.05 -9.28 -8.49
C ASN A 17 11.12 -10.60 -7.69
N ARG A 18 9.97 -11.06 -7.17
CA ARG A 18 9.83 -12.34 -6.47
C ARG A 18 10.09 -13.52 -7.40
N LEU A 19 10.81 -14.54 -6.90
CA LEU A 19 10.97 -15.82 -7.61
C LEU A 19 9.72 -16.70 -7.39
N GLY A 20 9.29 -17.40 -8.44
CA GLY A 20 8.16 -18.33 -8.37
C GLY A 20 8.38 -19.40 -7.30
N GLY A 21 7.32 -19.72 -6.54
CA GLY A 21 7.37 -20.69 -5.44
C GLY A 21 7.85 -20.14 -4.08
N ASN A 22 8.47 -18.95 -4.03
CA ASN A 22 9.03 -18.42 -2.78
C ASN A 22 8.02 -17.72 -1.86
N SER A 23 6.79 -17.42 -2.31
CA SER A 23 5.78 -16.73 -1.49
C SER A 23 5.26 -17.60 -0.34
N LEU A 24 4.97 -18.87 -0.61
CA LEU A 24 4.54 -19.81 0.43
C LEU A 24 5.66 -20.04 1.45
N LEU A 25 6.89 -20.19 0.96
CA LEU A 25 8.07 -20.32 1.80
C LEU A 25 8.25 -19.10 2.71
N GLU A 26 8.16 -17.88 2.15
CA GLU A 26 8.22 -16.64 2.92
C GLU A 26 7.18 -16.63 4.05
N THR A 27 5.93 -16.97 3.73
CA THR A 27 4.83 -16.93 4.69
C THR A 27 5.10 -17.85 5.88
N ILE A 28 5.55 -19.08 5.62
CA ILE A 28 5.83 -20.06 6.68
C ILE A 28 7.05 -19.62 7.51
N VAL A 29 8.13 -19.22 6.85
CA VAL A 29 9.40 -18.87 7.51
C VAL A 29 9.24 -17.59 8.34
N PHE A 30 8.78 -16.50 7.72
CA PHE A 30 8.63 -15.23 8.41
C PHE A 30 7.41 -15.21 9.33
N GLY A 31 6.37 -16.01 9.08
CA GLY A 31 5.29 -16.23 10.03
C GLY A 31 5.82 -16.79 11.35
N LYS A 32 6.68 -17.82 11.28
CA LYS A 32 7.34 -18.39 12.47
C LYS A 32 8.24 -17.37 13.17
N ILE A 33 9.07 -16.63 12.42
CA ILE A 33 10.01 -15.66 12.99
C ILE A 33 9.29 -14.46 13.62
N SER A 34 8.37 -13.84 12.90
CA SER A 34 7.59 -12.69 13.40
C SER A 34 6.71 -13.09 14.57
N GLY A 35 6.09 -14.28 14.52
CA GLY A 35 5.30 -14.82 15.64
C GLY A 35 6.14 -15.06 16.91
N ALA A 36 7.31 -15.70 16.76
CA ALA A 36 8.22 -15.91 17.89
C ALA A 36 8.74 -14.58 18.47
N SER A 37 9.01 -13.60 17.61
CA SER A 37 9.45 -12.25 18.02
C SER A 37 8.34 -11.50 18.75
N ALA A 38 7.11 -11.55 18.26
CA ALA A 38 5.94 -10.97 18.94
C ALA A 38 5.72 -11.61 20.31
N ALA A 39 5.81 -12.95 20.41
CA ALA A 39 5.67 -13.66 21.69
C ALA A 39 6.76 -13.28 22.70
N ARG A 40 8.00 -13.06 22.24
CA ARG A 40 9.09 -12.58 23.09
C ARG A 40 8.83 -11.14 23.55
N TYR A 41 8.47 -10.26 22.62
CA TYR A 41 8.17 -8.85 22.90
C TYR A 41 7.11 -8.68 23.98
N VAL A 42 6.03 -9.46 23.92
CA VAL A 42 4.95 -9.43 24.93
C VAL A 42 5.43 -9.91 26.32
N ARG A 43 6.36 -10.86 26.40
CA ARG A 43 6.91 -11.30 27.70
C ARG A 43 7.85 -10.29 28.33
N GLU A 44 8.61 -9.57 27.51
CA GLU A 44 9.64 -8.63 27.96
C GLU A 44 9.09 -7.22 28.20
N THR A 45 7.95 -6.89 27.61
CA THR A 45 7.35 -5.56 27.70
C THR A 45 6.14 -5.59 28.63
N SER A 46 6.20 -4.82 29.72
CA SER A 46 5.01 -4.55 30.54
C SER A 46 4.09 -3.62 29.74
N SER A 47 2.91 -4.08 29.32
CA SER A 47 1.99 -3.20 28.60
C SER A 47 1.29 -2.26 29.58
N SER A 48 1.40 -0.96 29.32
CA SER A 48 0.52 0.05 29.91
C SER A 48 -0.47 0.46 28.83
N SER A 49 -1.72 0.02 28.97
CA SER A 49 -2.81 0.42 28.09
C SER A 49 -3.10 1.90 28.29
N ASN A 50 -2.80 2.72 27.28
CA ASN A 50 -3.25 4.11 27.25
C ASN A 50 -4.73 4.14 26.83
N ASN A 51 -5.62 4.11 27.82
CA ASN A 51 -7.07 4.08 27.59
C ASN A 51 -7.57 5.31 26.82
N GLU A 52 -6.94 6.48 26.96
CA GLU A 52 -7.35 7.69 26.25
C GLU A 52 -7.14 7.54 24.74
N VAL A 53 -5.94 7.11 24.33
CA VAL A 53 -5.61 6.87 22.91
C VAL A 53 -6.54 5.82 22.30
N LEU A 54 -6.87 4.76 23.05
CA LEU A 54 -7.82 3.75 22.60
C LEU A 54 -9.22 4.33 22.36
N GLN A 55 -9.73 5.12 23.31
CA GLN A 55 -11.06 5.72 23.19
C GLN A 55 -11.14 6.71 22.03
N ASP A 56 -10.11 7.54 21.83
CA ASP A 56 -10.09 8.50 20.73
C ASP A 56 -10.01 7.79 19.37
N THR A 57 -9.25 6.69 19.27
CA THR A 57 -9.19 5.88 18.05
C THR A 57 -10.53 5.22 17.73
N LEU A 58 -11.23 4.67 18.74
CA LEU A 58 -12.55 4.07 18.57
C LEU A 58 -13.59 5.10 18.11
N LYS A 59 -13.59 6.30 18.71
CA LYS A 59 -14.48 7.39 18.30
C LYS A 59 -14.21 7.80 16.86
N SER A 60 -12.95 7.94 16.46
CA SER A 60 -12.62 8.30 15.07
C SER A 60 -13.04 7.22 14.08
N ALA A 61 -12.87 5.94 14.42
CA ALA A 61 -13.29 4.83 13.56
C ALA A 61 -14.82 4.77 13.42
N ASP A 62 -15.54 4.91 14.54
CA ASP A 62 -17.01 4.90 14.54
C ASP A 62 -17.60 6.10 13.76
N ALA A 63 -17.00 7.28 13.90
CA ALA A 63 -17.40 8.47 13.13
C ALA A 63 -17.25 8.26 11.62
N ARG A 64 -16.15 7.63 11.16
CA ARG A 64 -15.94 7.30 9.74
C ARG A 64 -17.00 6.32 9.22
N ILE A 65 -17.29 5.27 9.99
CA ILE A 65 -18.32 4.29 9.62
C ILE A 65 -19.70 4.96 9.57
N GLN A 66 -20.02 5.79 10.57
CA GLN A 66 -21.27 6.51 10.63
C GLN A 66 -21.45 7.47 9.44
N GLN A 67 -20.39 8.18 9.04
CA GLN A 67 -20.41 9.06 7.86
C GLN A 67 -20.79 8.29 6.58
N LEU A 68 -20.25 7.08 6.39
CA LEU A 68 -20.58 6.23 5.24
C LEU A 68 -22.06 5.78 5.25
N CYS A 69 -22.63 5.54 6.42
CA CYS A 69 -24.03 5.11 6.57
C CYS A 69 -25.04 6.27 6.46
N GLN A 70 -24.68 7.49 6.87
CA GLN A 70 -25.64 8.61 7.00
C GLN A 70 -25.75 9.47 5.74
N ASN A 71 -24.74 9.51 4.88
CA ASN A 71 -24.70 10.40 3.70
C ASN A 71 -25.54 9.91 2.51
N ARG A 72 -26.85 9.77 2.69
CA ARG A 72 -27.78 9.21 1.68
C ARG A 72 -28.01 10.11 0.46
N CYS A 73 -27.58 11.38 0.49
CA CYS A 73 -27.75 12.33 -0.62
C CYS A 73 -26.65 12.25 -1.69
N ASN A 74 -25.64 11.40 -1.51
CA ASN A 74 -24.57 11.32 -2.48
C ASN A 74 -24.88 10.39 -3.66
N SER A 75 -24.40 10.77 -4.85
CA SER A 75 -24.59 10.04 -6.11
C SER A 75 -23.53 8.96 -6.36
N GLU A 76 -22.37 9.05 -5.73
CA GLU A 76 -21.23 8.18 -6.00
C GLU A 76 -21.40 6.78 -5.41
N ARG A 77 -20.92 5.78 -6.15
CA ARG A 77 -20.99 4.38 -5.76
C ARG A 77 -19.59 3.79 -5.70
N GLN A 78 -19.28 3.11 -4.59
CA GLN A 78 -17.95 2.53 -4.36
C GLN A 78 -17.48 1.63 -5.52
N PHE A 79 -18.38 0.83 -6.11
CA PHE A 79 -18.00 -0.10 -7.18
C PHE A 79 -17.64 0.62 -8.49
N VAL A 80 -18.23 1.79 -8.75
CA VAL A 80 -17.91 2.61 -9.94
C VAL A 80 -16.52 3.18 -9.78
N ILE A 81 -16.24 3.80 -8.62
CA ILE A 81 -14.92 4.35 -8.31
C ILE A 81 -13.85 3.25 -8.31
N ARG A 82 -14.16 2.08 -7.75
CA ARG A 82 -13.26 0.91 -7.76
C ARG A 82 -12.93 0.46 -9.19
N GLU A 83 -13.92 0.44 -10.07
CA GLU A 83 -13.71 0.04 -11.47
C GLU A 83 -12.91 1.09 -12.23
N GLU A 84 -13.19 2.38 -12.04
CA GLU A 84 -12.39 3.47 -12.61
C GLU A 84 -10.93 3.42 -12.11
N MET A 85 -10.72 3.13 -10.82
CA MET A 85 -9.39 2.94 -10.25
C MET A 85 -8.66 1.75 -10.91
N ARG A 86 -9.36 0.62 -11.12
CA ARG A 86 -8.81 -0.56 -11.78
C ARG A 86 -8.34 -0.22 -13.20
N LEU A 87 -9.20 0.44 -13.98
CA LEU A 87 -8.88 0.85 -15.36
C LEU A 87 -7.70 1.83 -15.38
N ALA A 88 -7.70 2.84 -14.51
CA ALA A 88 -6.62 3.81 -14.43
C ALA A 88 -5.25 3.16 -14.11
N LEU A 89 -5.22 2.17 -13.22
CA LEU A 89 -4.00 1.44 -12.89
C LEU A 89 -3.54 0.52 -14.03
N ASP A 90 -4.47 -0.17 -14.68
CA ASP A 90 -4.17 -1.11 -15.78
C ASP A 90 -3.60 -0.39 -17.00
N GLU A 91 -4.24 0.70 -17.42
CA GLU A 91 -3.85 1.48 -18.61
C GLU A 91 -2.54 2.25 -18.41
N ASN A 92 -2.31 2.77 -17.20
CA ASN A 92 -1.27 3.78 -16.98
C ASN A 92 -0.13 3.32 -16.04
N LEU A 93 -0.32 2.24 -15.29
CA LEU A 93 0.64 1.73 -14.30
C LEU A 93 0.95 0.24 -14.47
N GLY A 94 0.79 -0.27 -15.69
CA GLY A 94 1.07 -1.66 -16.07
C GLY A 94 2.55 -2.03 -16.09
N LEU A 95 2.90 -2.96 -17.00
CA LEU A 95 4.25 -3.52 -17.14
C LEU A 95 5.26 -2.45 -17.58
N PHE A 96 4.91 -1.72 -18.64
CA PHE A 96 5.71 -0.62 -19.17
C PHE A 96 5.13 0.71 -18.69
N ARG A 97 6.02 1.63 -18.31
CA ARG A 97 5.64 2.89 -17.69
C ARG A 97 6.45 4.02 -18.31
N GLU A 98 5.85 5.19 -18.37
CA GLU A 98 6.50 6.44 -18.75
C GLU A 98 6.09 7.53 -17.77
N GLU A 99 6.87 8.60 -17.65
CA GLU A 99 6.54 9.71 -16.76
C GLU A 99 5.11 10.23 -16.97
N LYS A 100 4.72 10.40 -18.24
CA LYS A 100 3.40 10.91 -18.61
C LYS A 100 2.27 9.99 -18.15
N SER A 101 2.34 8.69 -18.45
CA SER A 101 1.28 7.75 -18.08
C SER A 101 1.16 7.63 -16.56
N VAL A 102 2.28 7.52 -15.85
CA VAL A 102 2.27 7.44 -14.37
C VAL A 102 1.69 8.72 -13.75
N ALA A 103 2.00 9.89 -14.31
CA ALA A 103 1.46 11.17 -13.85
C ALA A 103 -0.06 11.29 -14.09
N GLU A 104 -0.55 10.82 -15.25
CA GLU A 104 -1.98 10.75 -15.57
C GLU A 104 -2.71 9.80 -14.60
N CYS A 105 -2.12 8.63 -14.31
CA CYS A 105 -2.62 7.70 -13.30
C CYS A 105 -2.76 8.39 -11.94
N LEU A 106 -1.68 9.03 -11.46
CA LEU A 106 -1.68 9.71 -10.16
C LEU A 106 -2.75 10.80 -10.07
N LYS A 107 -2.92 11.58 -11.15
CA LYS A 107 -3.98 12.60 -11.23
C LYS A 107 -5.36 11.95 -11.10
N LYS A 108 -5.63 10.87 -11.84
CA LYS A 108 -6.91 10.16 -11.78
C LYS A 108 -7.17 9.55 -10.41
N ILE A 109 -6.17 8.94 -9.77
CA ILE A 109 -6.31 8.39 -8.42
C ILE A 109 -6.69 9.48 -7.41
N ARG A 110 -6.09 10.68 -7.49
CA ARG A 110 -6.44 11.81 -6.60
C ARG A 110 -7.87 12.30 -6.80
N GLU A 111 -8.30 12.44 -8.06
CA GLU A 111 -9.70 12.73 -8.38
C GLU A 111 -10.65 11.67 -7.78
N LEU A 112 -10.32 10.38 -7.94
CA LEU A 112 -11.13 9.29 -7.39
C LEU A 112 -11.17 9.30 -5.85
N LYS A 113 -10.10 9.75 -5.18
CA LYS A 113 -10.08 9.94 -3.72
C LYS A 113 -11.00 11.05 -3.26
N GLU A 114 -11.02 12.17 -3.98
CA GLU A 114 -11.97 13.26 -3.70
C GLU A 114 -13.41 12.77 -3.88
N ARG A 115 -13.70 12.09 -4.99
CA ARG A 115 -15.01 11.47 -5.24
C ARG A 115 -15.37 10.41 -4.20
N ALA A 116 -14.40 9.66 -3.70
CA ALA A 116 -14.62 8.64 -2.67
C ALA A 116 -15.11 9.23 -1.34
N GLN A 117 -14.84 10.51 -1.05
CA GLN A 117 -15.40 11.19 0.13
C GLN A 117 -16.93 11.33 0.06
N HIS A 118 -17.47 11.24 -1.15
CA HIS A 118 -18.89 11.31 -1.44
C HIS A 118 -19.53 9.93 -1.63
N ILE A 119 -18.91 8.81 -1.25
CA ILE A 119 -19.64 7.53 -1.28
C ILE A 119 -20.60 7.41 -0.11
N SER A 120 -21.66 6.63 -0.30
CA SER A 120 -22.51 6.19 0.80
C SER A 120 -23.06 4.80 0.57
N VAL A 121 -23.39 4.13 1.67
CA VAL A 121 -24.02 2.81 1.65
C VAL A 121 -25.54 2.94 1.76
N LYS A 122 -26.27 2.04 1.10
CA LYS A 122 -27.74 2.05 1.13
C LYS A 122 -28.29 1.56 2.47
N SER A 123 -27.64 0.55 3.04
CA SER A 123 -28.05 -0.08 4.29
C SER A 123 -27.31 0.51 5.48
N GLU A 124 -28.05 0.86 6.53
CA GLU A 124 -27.50 1.25 7.84
C GLU A 124 -27.11 0.06 8.71
N VAL A 125 -27.47 -1.16 8.29
CA VAL A 125 -27.09 -2.38 9.00
C VAL A 125 -25.57 -2.46 9.01
N ARG A 126 -24.98 -2.53 10.20
CA ARG A 126 -23.52 -2.58 10.37
C ARG A 126 -22.95 -3.99 10.27
N TYR A 127 -23.71 -4.99 10.70
CA TYR A 127 -23.27 -6.38 10.67
C TYR A 127 -23.47 -6.98 9.28
N LEU A 128 -22.50 -7.77 8.82
CA LEU A 128 -22.57 -8.51 7.54
C LEU A 128 -22.89 -7.63 6.31
N ASN A 129 -22.58 -6.33 6.37
CA ASN A 129 -22.85 -5.39 5.30
C ASN A 129 -21.67 -5.32 4.32
N GLN A 130 -21.77 -6.07 3.23
CA GLN A 130 -20.74 -6.10 2.19
C GLN A 130 -20.53 -4.74 1.51
N GLU A 131 -21.57 -3.93 1.38
CA GLU A 131 -21.43 -2.59 0.77
C GLU A 131 -20.55 -1.70 1.65
N LEU A 132 -20.72 -1.79 2.97
CA LEU A 132 -19.89 -1.08 3.95
C LEU A 132 -18.44 -1.56 3.95
N TYR A 133 -18.19 -2.87 3.94
CA TYR A 133 -16.83 -3.40 3.86
C TYR A 133 -16.11 -2.93 2.60
N ASN A 134 -16.74 -3.05 1.43
CA ASN A 134 -16.15 -2.60 0.18
C ASN A 134 -15.91 -1.08 0.16
N ALA A 135 -16.80 -0.28 0.75
CA ALA A 135 -16.62 1.17 0.86
C ALA A 135 -15.41 1.54 1.73
N ILE A 136 -15.20 0.84 2.85
CA ILE A 136 -14.04 1.02 3.73
C ILE A 136 -12.75 0.60 3.00
N GLU A 137 -12.75 -0.60 2.40
CA GLU A 137 -11.60 -1.14 1.68
C GLU A 137 -11.19 -0.28 0.49
N LEU A 138 -12.15 0.32 -0.21
CA LEU A 138 -11.88 1.23 -1.32
C LEU A 138 -10.98 2.41 -0.89
N GLY A 139 -11.20 2.98 0.29
CA GLY A 139 -10.35 4.04 0.82
C GLY A 139 -8.89 3.59 0.94
N TYR A 140 -8.67 2.42 1.54
CA TYR A 140 -7.33 1.85 1.69
C TYR A 140 -6.70 1.50 0.33
N MET A 141 -7.48 0.98 -0.62
CA MET A 141 -7.00 0.68 -1.97
C MET A 141 -6.54 1.95 -2.70
N LEU A 142 -7.29 3.04 -2.60
CA LEU A 142 -6.94 4.33 -3.22
C LEU A 142 -5.67 4.94 -2.59
N ASP A 143 -5.52 4.84 -1.26
CA ASP A 143 -4.28 5.24 -0.57
C ASP A 143 -3.07 4.46 -1.11
N LEU A 144 -3.18 3.13 -1.20
CA LEU A 144 -2.13 2.28 -1.75
C LEU A 144 -1.85 2.60 -3.22
N ALA A 145 -2.88 2.79 -4.05
CA ALA A 145 -2.73 3.15 -5.45
C ALA A 145 -1.97 4.48 -5.63
N GLU A 146 -2.28 5.48 -4.82
CA GLU A 146 -1.57 6.77 -4.82
C GLU A 146 -0.08 6.56 -4.47
N LEU A 147 0.21 5.80 -3.41
CA LEU A 147 1.60 5.52 -3.01
C LEU A 147 2.40 4.77 -4.08
N ILE A 148 1.79 3.79 -4.75
CA ILE A 148 2.44 3.05 -5.83
C ILE A 148 2.73 3.98 -7.01
N ALA A 149 1.78 4.83 -7.41
CA ALA A 149 1.96 5.79 -8.49
C ALA A 149 3.06 6.82 -8.17
N ILE A 150 3.06 7.40 -6.97
CA ILE A 150 4.11 8.35 -6.54
C ILE A 150 5.48 7.64 -6.50
N GLY A 151 5.54 6.43 -5.95
CA GLY A 151 6.77 5.63 -5.91
C GLY A 151 7.32 5.34 -7.31
N ALA A 152 6.44 4.96 -8.24
CA ALA A 152 6.80 4.70 -9.64
C ALA A 152 7.25 5.96 -10.39
N LEU A 153 6.65 7.12 -10.07
CA LEU A 153 7.02 8.40 -10.67
C LEU A 153 8.40 8.86 -10.18
N ARG A 154 8.61 8.77 -8.86
CA ARG A 154 9.85 9.19 -8.19
C ARG A 154 11.05 8.32 -8.57
N ARG A 155 10.86 7.02 -8.79
CA ARG A 155 11.95 6.10 -9.17
C ARG A 155 12.22 6.20 -10.67
N GLN A 156 13.33 6.84 -11.01
CA GLN A 156 13.79 7.07 -12.38
C GLN A 156 14.85 6.03 -12.80
N GLU A 157 14.49 4.75 -12.74
CA GLU A 157 15.28 3.62 -13.25
C GLU A 157 14.35 2.46 -13.67
N SER A 158 14.92 1.42 -14.29
CA SER A 158 14.24 0.15 -14.50
C SER A 158 14.91 -0.98 -13.72
N ARG A 159 14.14 -1.67 -12.89
CA ARG A 159 14.62 -2.78 -12.04
C ARG A 159 13.50 -3.77 -11.75
N GLY A 160 13.71 -5.04 -12.09
CA GLY A 160 12.74 -6.10 -11.83
C GLY A 160 11.41 -5.83 -12.53
N SER A 161 10.30 -5.89 -11.80
CA SER A 161 8.95 -5.65 -12.33
C SER A 161 8.61 -4.17 -12.53
N HIS A 162 9.50 -3.25 -12.18
CA HIS A 162 9.35 -1.83 -12.47
C HIS A 162 10.18 -1.49 -13.71
N PHE A 163 9.49 -1.24 -14.84
CA PHE A 163 10.15 -0.91 -16.09
C PHE A 163 9.65 0.44 -16.65
N ARG A 164 10.57 1.40 -16.76
CA ARG A 164 10.37 2.75 -17.26
C ARG A 164 10.96 2.87 -18.66
N LEU A 165 10.15 3.15 -19.68
CA LEU A 165 10.62 3.27 -21.06
C LEU A 165 11.55 4.49 -21.25
N ASP A 166 11.31 5.54 -20.48
CA ASP A 166 12.12 6.75 -20.38
C ASP A 166 13.40 6.58 -19.52
N TYR A 167 13.45 5.54 -18.68
CA TYR A 167 14.63 5.17 -17.88
C TYR A 167 14.89 3.65 -17.95
N PRO A 168 15.27 3.10 -19.12
CA PRO A 168 15.24 1.67 -19.38
C PRO A 168 16.38 0.88 -18.69
N LYS A 169 17.38 1.58 -18.15
CA LYS A 169 18.55 0.96 -17.52
C LYS A 169 18.36 0.85 -16.01
N ARG A 170 18.98 -0.18 -15.43
CA ARG A 170 19.20 -0.29 -13.99
C ARG A 170 20.28 0.71 -13.57
N ASP A 171 20.06 1.41 -12.46
CA ASP A 171 21.00 2.40 -11.93
C ASP A 171 21.32 2.08 -10.47
N ASP A 172 22.40 1.32 -10.27
CA ASP A 172 22.84 0.93 -8.93
C ASP A 172 23.53 2.08 -8.17
N GLN A 173 23.98 3.15 -8.84
CA GLN A 173 24.64 4.27 -8.18
C GLN A 173 23.62 5.15 -7.46
N ASN A 174 22.52 5.48 -8.15
CA ASN A 174 21.52 6.38 -7.59
C ASN A 174 20.35 5.64 -6.93
N TRP A 175 20.02 4.42 -7.37
CA TRP A 175 18.75 3.77 -7.06
C TRP A 175 18.84 2.41 -6.35
N LEU A 176 20.03 2.01 -5.87
CA LEU A 176 20.20 0.86 -4.98
C LEU A 176 19.67 1.14 -3.55
N LYS A 177 18.36 1.41 -3.46
CA LYS A 177 17.64 1.83 -2.25
C LYS A 177 16.19 1.37 -2.30
N HIS A 178 15.62 1.06 -1.16
CA HIS A 178 14.19 0.82 -0.98
C HIS A 178 13.41 2.15 -1.00
N THR A 179 12.29 2.16 -1.70
CA THR A 179 11.29 3.23 -1.60
C THR A 179 10.46 3.02 -0.35
N MET A 180 10.50 3.98 0.56
CA MET A 180 9.74 3.98 1.82
C MET A 180 8.62 5.01 1.68
N ALA A 181 7.38 4.57 1.82
CA ALA A 181 6.21 5.46 1.77
C ALA A 181 5.61 5.63 3.18
N CYS A 182 5.27 6.85 3.54
CA CYS A 182 4.59 7.17 4.79
C CYS A 182 3.47 8.18 4.52
N TYR A 183 2.27 7.93 5.03
CA TYR A 183 1.23 8.94 5.07
C TYR A 183 1.50 9.87 6.24
N THR A 184 1.70 11.16 5.94
CA THR A 184 1.66 12.24 6.93
C THR A 184 0.27 12.87 6.95
N ASP A 185 -0.01 13.73 7.92
CA ASP A 185 -1.32 14.37 8.08
C ASP A 185 -1.77 15.19 6.87
N GLU A 186 -0.82 15.66 6.04
CA GLU A 186 -1.11 16.49 4.87
C GLU A 186 -0.98 15.74 3.53
N LYS A 187 0.05 14.89 3.39
CA LYS A 187 0.37 14.23 2.11
C LYS A 187 1.21 12.97 2.27
N PRO A 188 1.17 12.05 1.28
CA PRO A 188 2.12 10.96 1.22
C PRO A 188 3.55 11.48 1.02
N GLU A 189 4.45 11.02 1.87
CA GLU A 189 5.89 11.31 1.80
C GLU A 189 6.64 10.06 1.33
N ILE A 190 7.54 10.24 0.37
CA ILE A 190 8.47 9.18 -0.08
C ILE A 190 9.86 9.49 0.44
N ARG A 191 10.44 8.51 1.13
CA ARG A 191 11.83 8.49 1.57
C ARG A 191 12.54 7.30 0.92
N PHE A 192 13.86 7.31 0.98
CA PHE A 192 14.66 6.19 0.51
C PHE A 192 15.53 5.63 1.63
N LYS A 193 15.66 4.31 1.65
CA LYS A 193 16.53 3.59 2.58
C LYS A 193 17.50 2.74 1.77
N ASN A 194 18.80 2.89 2.00
CA ASN A 194 19.80 2.08 1.29
C ASN A 194 19.57 0.59 1.52
N VAL A 195 19.80 -0.21 0.47
CA VAL A 195 19.78 -1.68 0.57
C VAL A 195 20.98 -2.12 1.41
N THR A 196 20.76 -3.06 2.33
CA THR A 196 21.86 -3.70 3.05
C THR A 196 22.43 -4.82 2.19
N ILE A 197 23.58 -4.59 1.57
CA ILE A 197 24.34 -5.62 0.87
C ILE A 197 25.04 -6.50 1.90
N THR A 198 24.90 -7.82 1.74
CA THR A 198 25.45 -8.80 2.68
C THR A 198 26.57 -9.60 2.04
N LYS A 199 26.26 -10.73 1.41
CA LYS A 199 27.26 -11.68 0.91
C LYS A 199 27.56 -11.55 -0.58
N TYR A 200 26.58 -11.11 -1.36
CA TYR A 200 26.67 -11.05 -2.81
C TYR A 200 26.58 -9.61 -3.29
N GLU A 201 27.58 -9.18 -4.04
CA GLU A 201 27.61 -7.86 -4.65
C GLU A 201 26.57 -7.75 -5.78
N PRO A 202 26.05 -6.54 -6.06
CA PRO A 202 25.12 -6.34 -7.18
C PRO A 202 25.76 -6.65 -8.53
N GLU A 203 25.22 -7.66 -9.21
CA GLU A 203 25.64 -8.04 -10.57
C GLU A 203 24.48 -7.95 -11.56
N GLU A 204 24.80 -7.87 -12.85
CA GLU A 204 23.79 -7.92 -13.91
C GLU A 204 23.07 -9.28 -13.88
N ARG A 205 21.74 -9.26 -13.85
CA ARG A 205 20.94 -10.49 -13.87
C ARG A 205 20.65 -10.88 -15.32
N LYS A 206 21.25 -11.97 -15.78
CA LYS A 206 20.98 -12.61 -17.08
C LYS A 206 20.07 -13.83 -16.86
N TYR A 207 19.10 -14.04 -17.75
CA TYR A 207 18.19 -15.20 -17.74
C TYR A 207 18.58 -16.18 -18.83
#